data_AF-A0A382KZY5-F1
#
_entry.id   AF-A0A382KZY5-F1
#
_cell.length_a   1.000
_cell.length_b   1.000
_cell.length_c   1.000
_cell.angle_alpha   90.00
_cell.angle_beta   90.00
_cell.angle_gamma   90.00
#
_symmetry.space_group_name_H-M   'P 1'
#
loop_
_entity.id
_entity.type
_entity.pdbx_description
1 polymer ?
#
loop_
_entity_poly.entity_id
_entity_poly.type
_entity_poly.pdbx_seq_one_letter_code
_entity_poly.pdbx_strand_id
1 'polypeptide(L)'
;FTEGDVAQLSSIEPKQHFTQPPPRYSEASLVKELEELGIGRPSTYAQIISVIVDRGYVELEQRRFHPTDLGEVVSKLLVRIFPDLFDVEFTRRMEGELDRVEEGEVEWRKVLAGFYPNFLERIEEGDANSDEIIKEILAAEGEECEKCSQPMLVRWNRFGRFLGCSGYPECKNTRSLDGIDPEGKQLGEHPEEGRMVRLKVGPYGPYVELEPPSDAEKPKRVSLPKGKESDEVDLAYALKLLQLPRPIGLDPESKEEIVAGIGRFGPFVRRGKIFASLRGTDALWSVSLEEAVRLLDAKASGKRAPLKELGKHPDTGTELVVLSGRYGPYVTDGTINATLPKGSEADEIDLDTAVALIAEKAARGGRKGRGRKRK
;
A
#
# COMPACT_ATOMS: atom_id res chain seq x y z
N PHE A 1 26.24 27.72 55.93
CA PHE A 1 25.21 28.55 56.57
C PHE A 1 24.78 27.85 57.84
N THR A 2 24.80 28.55 58.96
CA THR A 2 24.18 28.16 60.22
C THR A 2 22.75 28.70 60.28
N GLU A 3 21.91 28.06 61.09
CA GLU A 3 20.56 28.56 61.36
C GLU A 3 20.67 29.97 61.97
N GLY A 4 20.06 30.96 61.32
CA GLY A 4 20.16 32.38 61.67
C GLY A 4 21.04 33.24 60.75
N ASP A 5 21.76 32.64 59.80
CA ASP A 5 22.56 33.40 58.83
C ASP A 5 21.67 34.24 57.90
N VAL A 6 22.02 35.52 57.71
CA VAL A 6 21.30 36.44 56.82
C VAL A 6 21.89 36.36 55.42
N ALA A 7 21.11 35.86 54.45
CA ALA A 7 21.50 35.84 53.05
C ALA A 7 21.23 37.19 52.38
N GLN A 8 22.24 37.78 51.73
CA GLN A 8 22.05 38.95 50.88
C GLN A 8 21.43 38.51 49.55
N LEU A 9 20.25 39.05 49.25
CA LEU A 9 19.55 38.84 47.99
C LEU A 9 20.36 39.49 46.85
N SER A 10 20.92 38.66 45.96
CA SER A 10 21.70 39.13 44.82
C SER A 10 20.80 39.65 43.68
N SER A 11 19.79 38.87 43.29
CA SER A 11 18.83 39.24 42.24
C SER A 11 17.52 38.47 42.40
N ILE A 12 16.45 39.01 41.83
CA ILE A 12 15.17 38.31 41.65
C ILE A 12 14.90 38.23 40.15
N GLU A 13 14.82 37.02 39.62
CA GLU A 13 14.44 36.76 38.23
C GLU A 13 13.05 36.12 38.19
N PRO A 14 11.99 36.88 37.85
CA PRO A 14 10.67 36.30 37.65
C PRO A 14 10.66 35.48 36.35
N LYS A 15 10.36 34.18 36.44
CA LYS A 15 10.21 33.28 35.29
C LYS A 15 8.77 32.83 35.14
N GLN A 16 8.20 33.06 33.97
CA GLN A 16 6.87 32.55 33.60
C GLN A 16 7.01 31.14 33.06
N HIS A 17 6.17 30.23 33.55
CA HIS A 17 6.10 28.85 33.09
C HIS A 17 4.68 28.51 32.62
N PHE A 18 4.58 27.63 31.64
CA PHE A 18 3.33 27.06 31.16
C PHE A 18 3.30 25.57 31.45
N THR A 19 2.11 25.02 31.70
CA THR A 19 1.90 23.58 31.74
C THR A 19 2.05 23.04 30.33
N GLN A 20 2.94 22.06 30.16
CA GLN A 20 3.08 21.37 28.87
C GLN A 20 2.08 20.21 28.79
N PRO A 21 1.50 19.97 27.61
CA PRO A 21 0.70 18.76 27.41
C PRO A 21 1.59 17.51 27.57
N PRO A 22 1.00 16.34 27.87
CA PRO A 22 1.74 15.08 27.89
C PRO A 22 2.53 14.88 26.59
N PRO A 23 3.79 14.44 26.67
CA PRO A 23 4.59 14.23 25.48
C PRO A 23 4.01 13.08 24.66
N ARG A 24 4.02 13.22 23.34
CA ARG A 24 3.69 12.12 22.43
C ARG A 24 4.65 10.93 22.64
N TYR A 25 4.15 9.73 22.37
CA TYR A 25 4.98 8.53 22.44
C TYR A 25 6.08 8.55 21.38
N SER A 26 7.31 8.20 21.75
CA SER A 26 8.31 7.62 20.84
C SER A 26 8.13 6.10 20.76
N GLU A 27 8.85 5.43 19.87
CA GLU A 27 8.92 3.96 19.83
C GLU A 27 9.24 3.38 21.21
N ALA A 28 10.29 3.85 21.86
CA ALA A 28 10.72 3.34 23.16
C ALA A 28 9.67 3.56 24.26
N SER A 29 9.03 4.73 24.32
CA SER A 29 7.99 4.96 25.32
C SER A 29 6.70 4.21 25.02
N LEU A 30 6.36 3.97 23.75
CA LEU A 30 5.21 3.16 23.38
C LEU A 30 5.43 1.70 23.76
N VAL A 31 6.63 1.15 23.49
CA VAL A 31 6.99 -0.21 23.93
C VAL A 31 6.90 -0.33 25.44
N LYS A 32 7.42 0.67 26.17
CA LYS A 32 7.33 0.70 27.63
C LYS A 32 5.89 0.71 28.12
N GLU A 33 5.02 1.52 27.52
CA GLU A 33 3.60 1.57 27.87
C GLU A 33 2.90 0.22 27.59
N LEU A 34 3.16 -0.39 26.43
CA LEU A 34 2.62 -1.70 26.06
C LEU A 34 3.04 -2.79 27.06
N GLU A 35 4.32 -2.77 27.48
CA GLU A 35 4.85 -3.68 28.49
C GLU A 35 4.17 -3.47 29.85
N GLU A 36 4.00 -2.22 30.30
CA GLU A 36 3.32 -1.87 31.56
C GLU A 36 1.85 -2.31 31.55
N LEU A 37 1.17 -2.21 30.41
CA LEU A 37 -0.21 -2.68 30.22
C LEU A 37 -0.32 -4.19 29.98
N GLY A 38 0.80 -4.90 29.79
CA GLY A 38 0.84 -6.33 29.49
C GLY A 38 0.29 -6.69 28.11
N ILE A 39 0.37 -5.74 27.16
CA ILE A 39 -0.05 -5.92 25.76
C ILE A 39 1.17 -6.26 24.91
N GLY A 40 1.15 -7.39 24.21
CA GLY A 40 2.27 -7.84 23.39
C GLY A 40 3.44 -8.42 24.20
N ARG A 41 4.51 -8.80 23.49
CA ARG A 41 5.69 -9.49 24.02
C ARG A 41 6.95 -8.94 23.33
N PRO A 42 8.17 -9.19 23.86
CA PRO A 42 9.42 -8.77 23.21
C PRO A 42 9.55 -9.19 21.74
N SER A 43 8.92 -10.30 21.35
CA SER A 43 8.88 -10.81 19.98
C SER A 43 7.90 -10.05 19.07
N THR A 44 6.93 -9.32 19.61
CA THR A 44 5.84 -8.68 18.85
C THR A 44 5.91 -7.16 18.80
N TYR A 45 6.60 -6.49 19.74
CA TYR A 45 6.64 -5.02 19.81
C TYR A 45 7.07 -4.34 18.49
N ALA A 46 8.16 -4.81 17.88
CA ALA A 46 8.64 -4.26 16.62
C ALA A 46 7.61 -4.43 15.48
N GLN A 47 6.91 -5.58 15.46
CA GLN A 47 5.87 -5.86 14.47
C GLN A 47 4.62 -5.03 14.71
N ILE A 48 4.21 -4.80 15.97
CA ILE A 48 3.08 -3.93 16.31
C ILE A 48 3.34 -2.53 15.76
N ILE A 49 4.52 -1.97 16.08
CA ILE A 49 4.93 -0.64 15.61
C ILE A 49 4.96 -0.58 14.08
N SER A 50 5.60 -1.56 13.42
CA SER A 50 5.68 -1.55 11.96
C SER A 50 4.29 -1.62 11.32
N VAL A 51 3.38 -2.43 11.86
CA VAL A 51 2.02 -2.58 11.32
C VAL A 51 1.21 -1.30 11.43
N ILE A 52 1.25 -0.59 12.55
CA ILE A 52 0.46 0.64 12.71
C ILE A 52 0.99 1.80 11.85
N VAL A 53 2.31 1.82 11.60
CA VAL A 53 2.95 2.78 10.68
C VAL A 53 2.69 2.41 9.22
N ASP A 54 2.96 1.16 8.82
CA ASP A 54 2.82 0.69 7.44
C ASP A 54 1.37 0.77 6.93
N ARG A 55 0.39 0.65 7.84
CA ARG A 55 -1.03 0.81 7.53
C ARG A 55 -1.51 2.26 7.55
N GLY A 56 -0.64 3.20 7.92
CA GLY A 56 -0.94 4.64 7.94
C GLY A 56 -1.91 5.05 9.04
N TYR A 57 -2.00 4.31 10.16
CA TYR A 57 -2.77 4.73 11.33
C TYR A 57 -2.04 5.78 12.16
N VAL A 58 -0.71 5.71 12.15
CA VAL A 58 0.17 6.70 12.77
C VAL A 58 1.30 7.04 11.82
N GLU A 59 1.86 8.22 12.00
CA GLU A 59 3.08 8.68 11.35
C GLU A 59 4.14 9.04 12.39
N LEU A 60 5.40 9.00 11.97
CA LEU A 60 6.55 9.31 12.82
C LEU A 60 7.12 10.68 12.42
N GLU A 61 6.77 11.69 13.19
CA GLU A 61 7.32 13.04 13.04
C GLU A 61 8.31 13.30 14.17
N GLN A 62 9.53 13.71 13.85
CA GLN A 62 10.58 14.00 14.85
C GLN A 62 10.76 12.88 15.90
N ARG A 63 10.63 11.61 15.46
CA ARG A 63 10.70 10.40 16.30
C ARG A 63 9.57 10.27 17.34
N ARG A 64 8.43 10.91 17.10
CA ARG A 64 7.22 10.84 17.90
C ARG A 64 6.04 10.38 17.04
N PHE A 65 5.14 9.60 17.62
CA PHE A 65 3.95 9.12 16.94
C PHE A 65 2.85 10.17 16.93
N HIS A 66 2.35 10.43 15.73
CA HIS A 66 1.21 11.29 15.47
C HIS A 66 0.10 10.40 14.88
N PRO A 67 -1.10 10.36 15.48
CA PRO A 67 -2.22 9.65 14.88
C PRO A 67 -2.62 10.37 13.58
N THR A 68 -2.85 9.59 12.53
CA THR A 68 -3.43 10.13 11.30
C THR A 68 -4.94 10.23 11.46
N ASP A 69 -5.60 11.00 10.59
CA ASP A 69 -7.07 11.06 10.57
C ASP A 69 -7.70 9.67 10.37
N LEU A 70 -7.05 8.80 9.57
CA LEU A 70 -7.48 7.42 9.41
C LEU A 70 -7.36 6.64 10.73
N GLY A 71 -6.24 6.77 11.42
CA GLY A 71 -6.00 6.10 12.70
C GLY A 71 -7.01 6.52 13.76
N GLU A 72 -7.29 7.82 13.87
CA GLU A 72 -8.29 8.32 14.80
C GLU A 72 -9.69 7.77 14.51
N VAL A 73 -10.11 7.80 13.25
CA VAL A 73 -11.43 7.34 12.84
C VAL A 73 -11.60 5.85 13.08
N VAL A 74 -10.61 5.05 12.66
CA VAL A 74 -10.62 3.60 12.87
C VAL A 74 -10.64 3.28 14.37
N SER A 75 -9.84 3.97 15.18
CA SER A 75 -9.83 3.77 16.63
C SER A 75 -11.19 4.10 17.26
N LYS A 76 -11.77 5.28 16.96
CA LYS A 76 -13.10 5.69 17.45
C LYS A 76 -14.18 4.69 17.06
N LEU A 77 -14.16 4.23 15.82
CA LEU A 77 -15.12 3.28 15.27
C LEU A 77 -15.04 1.92 15.96
N LEU A 78 -13.84 1.36 16.05
CA LEU A 78 -13.64 0.04 16.65
C LEU A 78 -13.93 0.03 18.16
N VAL A 79 -13.52 1.07 18.89
CA VAL A 79 -13.81 1.19 20.33
C VAL A 79 -15.32 1.34 20.59
N ARG A 80 -16.05 2.05 19.72
CA ARG A 80 -17.48 2.28 19.92
C ARG A 80 -18.35 1.10 19.48
N ILE A 81 -17.96 0.40 18.41
CA ILE A 81 -18.69 -0.79 17.93
C ILE A 81 -18.34 -2.02 18.78
N PHE A 82 -17.08 -2.17 19.19
CA PHE A 82 -16.59 -3.36 19.90
C PHE A 82 -15.86 -2.99 21.21
N PRO A 83 -16.53 -2.35 22.18
CA PRO A 83 -15.87 -1.86 23.40
C PRO A 83 -15.12 -2.97 24.15
N ASP A 84 -15.72 -4.16 24.25
CA ASP A 84 -15.15 -5.29 24.99
C ASP A 84 -14.01 -6.03 24.26
N LEU A 85 -13.79 -5.75 22.96
CA LEU A 85 -12.69 -6.33 22.18
C LEU A 85 -11.48 -5.42 22.11
N PHE A 86 -11.69 -4.10 22.19
CA PHE A 86 -10.62 -3.09 22.15
C PHE A 86 -10.23 -2.57 23.54
N ASP A 87 -10.62 -3.31 24.57
CA ASP A 87 -10.21 -3.05 25.94
C ASP A 87 -8.81 -3.63 26.24
N VAL A 88 -8.08 -2.91 27.11
CA VAL A 88 -6.72 -3.27 27.52
C VAL A 88 -6.70 -4.56 28.34
N GLU A 89 -7.66 -4.73 29.25
CA GLU A 89 -7.76 -5.92 30.10
C GLU A 89 -8.04 -7.17 29.27
N PHE A 90 -8.93 -7.06 28.27
CA PHE A 90 -9.21 -8.14 27.33
C PHE A 90 -7.93 -8.61 26.62
N THR A 91 -7.16 -7.67 26.07
CA THR A 91 -5.94 -7.97 25.32
C THR A 91 -4.87 -8.59 26.22
N ARG A 92 -4.64 -8.01 27.40
CA ARG A 92 -3.72 -8.54 28.42
C ARG A 92 -4.07 -9.97 28.84
N ARG A 93 -5.36 -10.25 29.04
CA ARG A 93 -5.84 -11.60 29.38
C ARG A 93 -5.57 -12.61 28.25
N MET A 94 -5.77 -12.21 26.99
CA MET A 94 -5.46 -13.09 25.85
C MET A 94 -3.99 -13.47 25.82
N GLU A 95 -3.09 -12.50 26.03
CA GLU A 95 -1.65 -12.76 26.09
C GLU A 95 -1.31 -13.75 27.22
N GLY A 96 -1.92 -13.58 28.40
CA GLY A 96 -1.77 -14.53 29.50
C GLY A 96 -2.25 -15.95 29.18
N GLU A 97 -3.38 -16.11 28.48
CA GLU A 97 -3.84 -17.43 28.03
C GLU A 97 -2.91 -18.09 27.01
N LEU A 98 -2.22 -17.30 26.18
CA LEU A 98 -1.22 -17.81 25.25
C LEU A 98 0.06 -18.26 25.97
N ASP A 99 0.50 -17.53 27.00
CA ASP A 99 1.64 -17.96 27.83
C ASP A 99 1.35 -19.31 28.51
N ARG A 100 0.15 -19.49 29.06
CA ARG A 100 -0.28 -20.76 29.68
C ARG A 100 -0.25 -21.93 28.70
N VAL A 101 -0.51 -21.67 27.42
CA VAL A 101 -0.38 -22.67 26.35
C VAL A 101 1.09 -22.98 26.08
N GLU A 102 1.96 -21.97 26.04
CA GLU A 102 3.40 -22.13 25.85
C GLU A 102 4.04 -22.96 26.97
N GLU A 103 3.64 -22.70 28.22
CA GLU A 103 4.09 -23.42 29.42
C GLU A 103 3.48 -24.84 29.53
N GLY A 104 2.50 -25.16 28.68
CA GLY A 104 1.83 -26.46 28.65
C GLY A 104 0.79 -26.66 29.75
N GLU A 105 0.36 -25.60 30.42
CA GLU A 105 -0.70 -25.64 31.44
C GLU A 105 -2.08 -25.90 30.82
N VAL A 106 -2.33 -25.36 29.62
CA VAL A 106 -3.59 -25.49 28.90
C VAL A 106 -3.35 -25.92 27.46
N GLU A 107 -4.25 -26.75 26.92
CA GLU A 107 -4.20 -27.16 25.53
C GLU A 107 -4.78 -26.06 24.63
N TRP A 108 -4.05 -25.67 23.58
CA TRP A 108 -4.38 -24.52 22.72
C TRP A 108 -5.78 -24.59 22.09
N ARG A 109 -6.31 -25.78 21.75
CA ARG A 109 -7.66 -25.91 21.20
C ARG A 109 -8.72 -25.63 22.26
N LYS A 110 -8.46 -25.91 23.54
CA LYS A 110 -9.38 -25.54 24.63
C LYS A 110 -9.47 -24.02 24.77
N VAL A 111 -8.34 -23.31 24.70
CA VAL A 111 -8.32 -21.83 24.70
C VAL A 111 -9.14 -21.30 23.53
N LEU A 112 -8.89 -21.80 22.31
CA LEU A 112 -9.65 -21.39 21.13
C LEU A 112 -11.14 -21.73 21.21
N ALA A 113 -11.50 -22.89 21.75
CA ALA A 113 -12.89 -23.30 21.92
C ALA A 113 -13.66 -22.41 22.91
N GLY A 114 -12.97 -21.88 23.94
CA GLY A 114 -13.54 -20.89 24.86
C GLY A 114 -13.59 -19.47 24.27
N PHE A 115 -12.61 -19.10 23.46
CA PHE A 115 -12.50 -17.77 22.86
C PHE A 115 -13.47 -17.55 21.71
N TYR A 116 -13.47 -18.44 20.72
CA TYR A 116 -14.04 -18.18 19.40
C TYR A 116 -15.57 -17.94 19.40
N PRO A 117 -16.40 -18.69 20.14
CA PRO A 117 -17.84 -18.43 20.17
C PRO A 117 -18.20 -17.05 20.70
N ASN A 118 -17.60 -16.64 21.82
CA ASN A 118 -17.81 -15.31 22.41
C ASN A 118 -17.29 -14.19 21.50
N PHE A 119 -16.17 -14.42 20.81
CA PHE A 119 -15.66 -13.49 19.82
C PHE A 119 -16.65 -13.32 18.66
N LEU A 120 -17.21 -14.41 18.13
CA LEU A 120 -18.16 -14.37 17.02
C LEU A 120 -19.45 -13.64 17.40
N GLU A 121 -20.00 -13.92 18.57
CA GLU A 121 -21.21 -13.25 19.10
C GLU A 121 -21.00 -11.72 19.16
N ARG A 122 -19.87 -11.26 19.69
CA ARG A 122 -19.53 -9.82 19.73
C ARG A 122 -19.37 -9.21 18.35
N ILE A 123 -18.87 -9.96 17.37
CA ILE A 123 -18.77 -9.50 15.98
C ILE A 123 -20.17 -9.35 15.38
N GLU A 124 -21.05 -10.33 15.57
CA GLU A 124 -22.43 -10.30 15.08
C GLU A 124 -23.25 -9.15 15.71
N GLU A 125 -23.10 -8.93 17.02
CA GLU A 125 -23.72 -7.81 17.72
C GLU A 125 -23.21 -6.46 17.23
N GLY A 126 -21.90 -6.32 17.03
CA GLY A 126 -21.32 -5.08 16.52
C GLY A 126 -21.77 -4.81 15.08
N ASP A 127 -21.82 -5.82 14.22
CA ASP A 127 -22.27 -5.67 12.82
C ASP A 127 -23.72 -5.18 12.77
N ALA A 128 -24.61 -5.81 13.55
CA ALA A 128 -26.04 -5.47 13.61
C ALA A 128 -26.32 -4.03 14.08
N ASN A 129 -25.41 -3.45 14.88
CA ASN A 129 -25.58 -2.12 15.47
C ASN A 129 -24.61 -1.06 14.91
N SER A 130 -23.82 -1.40 13.90
CA SER A 130 -22.75 -0.53 13.42
C SER A 130 -23.21 0.58 12.49
N ASP A 131 -24.31 0.41 11.75
CA ASP A 131 -24.70 1.32 10.66
C ASP A 131 -24.90 2.78 11.11
N GLU A 132 -25.59 2.99 12.22
CA GLU A 132 -25.80 4.33 12.77
C GLU A 132 -24.50 4.94 13.30
N ILE A 133 -23.69 4.12 13.99
CA ILE A 133 -22.38 4.53 14.52
C ILE A 133 -21.42 4.93 13.39
N ILE A 134 -21.39 4.14 12.30
CA ILE A 134 -20.59 4.42 11.11
C ILE A 134 -21.04 5.75 10.48
N LYS A 135 -22.35 5.94 10.30
CA LYS A 135 -22.89 7.18 9.72
C LYS A 135 -22.57 8.39 10.58
N GLU A 136 -22.69 8.28 11.90
CA GLU A 136 -22.37 9.34 12.85
C GLU A 136 -20.88 9.70 12.81
N ILE A 137 -19.99 8.72 12.98
CA ILE A 137 -18.53 8.96 13.07
C ILE A 137 -17.96 9.47 11.74
N LEU A 138 -18.47 8.95 10.61
CA LEU A 138 -17.98 9.32 9.29
C LEU A 138 -18.70 10.54 8.71
N ALA A 139 -19.70 11.10 9.39
CA ALA A 139 -20.42 12.26 8.88
C ALA A 139 -19.48 13.45 8.63
N ALA A 140 -19.54 14.02 7.43
CA ALA A 140 -18.92 15.30 7.16
C ALA A 140 -19.91 16.41 7.55
N GLU A 141 -19.63 17.11 8.64
CA GLU A 141 -20.50 18.17 9.14
C GLU A 141 -20.69 19.26 8.08
N GLY A 142 -21.96 19.60 7.80
CA GLY A 142 -22.33 20.65 6.84
C GLY A 142 -22.22 20.24 5.36
N GLU A 143 -21.96 18.97 5.06
CA GLU A 143 -21.75 18.48 3.70
C GLU A 143 -22.91 17.61 3.21
N GLU A 144 -23.64 18.10 2.20
CA GLU A 144 -24.77 17.41 1.59
C GLU A 144 -24.47 16.96 0.16
N CYS A 145 -25.08 15.85 -0.25
CA CYS A 145 -24.91 15.30 -1.59
C CYS A 145 -25.66 16.13 -2.63
N GLU A 146 -24.95 16.69 -3.61
CA GLU A 146 -25.54 17.48 -4.71
C GLU A 146 -26.59 16.73 -5.56
N LYS A 147 -26.62 15.40 -5.51
CA LYS A 147 -27.55 14.57 -6.31
C LYS A 147 -28.82 14.19 -5.58
N CYS A 148 -28.77 13.98 -4.27
CA CYS A 148 -29.90 13.47 -3.49
C CYS A 148 -30.13 14.20 -2.16
N SER A 149 -29.33 15.23 -1.85
CA SER A 149 -29.36 16.02 -0.61
C SER A 149 -29.17 15.22 0.69
N GLN A 150 -28.73 13.96 0.61
CA GLN A 150 -28.39 13.19 1.80
C GLN A 150 -27.00 13.58 2.33
N PRO A 151 -26.72 13.39 3.64
CA PRO A 151 -25.42 13.68 4.22
C PRO A 151 -24.28 12.95 3.50
N MET A 152 -23.13 13.60 3.40
CA MET A 152 -21.91 13.00 2.88
C MET A 152 -21.07 12.40 4.01
N LEU A 153 -20.42 11.27 3.75
CA LEU A 153 -19.54 10.57 4.68
C LEU A 153 -18.09 10.68 4.22
N VAL A 154 -17.18 11.02 5.12
CA VAL A 154 -15.73 10.94 4.89
C VAL A 154 -15.32 9.48 4.80
N ARG A 155 -14.69 9.11 3.69
CA ARG A 155 -14.19 7.76 3.40
C ARG A 155 -12.74 7.84 2.93
N TRP A 156 -12.02 6.74 3.10
CA TRP A 156 -10.61 6.62 2.71
C TRP A 156 -10.46 5.63 1.56
N ASN A 157 -9.53 5.92 0.67
CA ASN A 157 -8.99 4.97 -0.30
C ASN A 157 -7.46 5.08 -0.30
N ARG A 158 -6.78 4.29 -1.15
CA ARG A 158 -5.30 4.30 -1.24
C ARG A 158 -4.69 5.65 -1.68
N PHE A 159 -5.50 6.62 -2.07
CA PHE A 159 -5.11 7.92 -2.59
C PHE A 159 -5.56 9.09 -1.71
N GLY A 160 -6.17 8.82 -0.56
CA GLY A 160 -6.62 9.85 0.38
C GLY A 160 -8.12 9.79 0.67
N ARG A 161 -8.62 10.88 1.21
CA ARG A 161 -9.99 11.02 1.69
C ARG A 161 -10.91 11.59 0.63
N PHE A 162 -12.13 11.12 0.65
CA PHE A 162 -13.20 11.60 -0.20
C PHE A 162 -14.53 11.55 0.55
N LEU A 163 -15.41 12.46 0.23
CA LEU A 163 -16.82 12.40 0.58
C LEU A 163 -17.52 11.39 -0.32
N GLY A 164 -18.24 10.44 0.28
CA GLY A 164 -19.18 9.56 -0.41
C GLY A 164 -20.59 9.75 0.14
N CYS A 165 -21.60 9.71 -0.73
CA CYS A 165 -23.00 9.83 -0.29
C CYS A 165 -23.38 8.73 0.73
N SER A 166 -24.08 9.10 1.79
CA SER A 166 -24.60 8.15 2.79
C SER A 166 -25.62 7.15 2.25
N GLY A 167 -26.33 7.49 1.17
CA GLY A 167 -27.27 6.60 0.47
C GLY A 167 -26.64 5.66 -0.55
N TYR A 168 -25.38 5.26 -0.38
CA TYR A 168 -24.80 4.17 -1.16
C TYR A 168 -25.44 2.84 -0.72
N PRO A 169 -25.78 1.89 -1.63
CA PRO A 169 -25.40 1.82 -3.05
C PRO A 169 -26.30 2.58 -4.05
N GLU A 170 -27.43 3.13 -3.61
CA GLU A 170 -28.44 3.79 -4.46
C GLU A 170 -27.90 5.09 -5.08
N CYS A 171 -27.11 5.86 -4.31
CA CYS A 171 -26.43 7.06 -4.77
C CYS A 171 -24.90 6.88 -4.68
N LYS A 172 -24.25 6.79 -5.85
CA LYS A 172 -22.79 6.60 -5.98
C LYS A 172 -22.03 7.93 -6.10
N ASN A 173 -22.61 9.04 -5.62
CA ASN A 173 -21.96 10.33 -5.70
C ASN A 173 -20.75 10.40 -4.76
N THR A 174 -19.65 10.97 -5.24
CA THR A 174 -18.40 11.12 -4.49
C THR A 174 -17.73 12.44 -4.82
N ARG A 175 -17.06 13.07 -3.85
CA ARG A 175 -16.30 14.31 -3.99
C ARG A 175 -14.97 14.20 -3.22
N SER A 176 -13.86 14.68 -3.76
CA SER A 176 -12.55 14.63 -3.06
C SER A 176 -12.50 15.66 -1.92
N LEU A 177 -11.80 15.36 -0.81
CA LEU A 177 -11.57 16.30 0.30
C LEU A 177 -10.16 16.88 0.28
N ASP A 178 -9.16 16.10 -0.13
CA ASP A 178 -7.76 16.49 -0.05
C ASP A 178 -7.31 17.35 -1.28
N GLY A 179 -8.18 18.23 -1.77
CA GLY A 179 -7.77 19.39 -2.58
C GLY A 179 -7.53 19.16 -4.08
N ILE A 180 -8.14 18.16 -4.71
CA ILE A 180 -8.23 18.13 -6.17
C ILE A 180 -9.66 18.51 -6.55
N ASP A 181 -9.77 19.74 -7.07
CA ASP A 181 -10.98 20.33 -7.63
C ASP A 181 -11.79 19.26 -8.40
N PRO A 182 -13.12 19.14 -8.20
CA PRO A 182 -13.97 18.27 -9.01
C PRO A 182 -13.77 18.45 -10.53
N GLU A 183 -13.43 19.67 -10.97
CA GLU A 183 -13.07 19.97 -12.35
C GLU A 183 -11.62 19.56 -12.70
N GLY A 184 -10.74 19.52 -11.71
CA GLY A 184 -9.32 19.18 -11.83
C GLY A 184 -8.42 20.40 -11.99
N LYS A 185 -7.14 20.25 -11.64
CA LYS A 185 -6.11 21.29 -11.89
C LYS A 185 -5.97 21.47 -13.40
N GLN A 186 -6.27 22.66 -13.91
CA GLN A 186 -6.02 23.01 -15.31
C GLN A 186 -4.51 23.03 -15.58
N LEU A 187 -4.04 22.24 -16.54
CA LEU A 187 -2.64 22.20 -16.94
C LEU A 187 -2.38 23.11 -18.15
N GLY A 188 -3.39 23.35 -18.98
CA GLY A 188 -3.33 24.22 -20.17
C GLY A 188 -4.01 23.59 -21.38
N GLU A 189 -3.91 24.24 -22.54
CA GLU A 189 -4.53 23.79 -23.78
C GLU A 189 -3.63 22.81 -24.56
N HIS A 190 -4.26 21.81 -25.18
CA HIS A 190 -3.58 20.89 -26.08
C HIS A 190 -3.14 21.61 -27.37
N PRO A 191 -1.84 21.68 -27.72
CA PRO A 191 -1.37 22.51 -28.83
C PRO A 191 -1.99 22.20 -30.20
N GLU A 192 -2.28 20.93 -30.47
CA GLU A 192 -2.85 20.49 -31.75
C GLU A 192 -4.38 20.52 -31.78
N GLU A 193 -5.03 20.48 -30.62
CA GLU A 193 -6.47 20.24 -30.53
C GLU A 193 -7.23 21.46 -29.96
N GLY A 194 -6.52 22.40 -29.31
CA GLY A 194 -7.11 23.60 -28.70
C GLY A 194 -8.03 23.31 -27.50
N ARG A 195 -8.01 22.07 -26.98
CA ARG A 195 -8.89 21.61 -25.90
C ARG A 195 -8.17 21.59 -24.56
N MET A 196 -8.90 21.85 -23.47
CA MET A 196 -8.30 21.95 -22.14
C MET A 196 -7.81 20.59 -21.61
N VAL A 197 -6.60 20.57 -21.05
CA VAL A 197 -6.03 19.42 -20.34
C VAL A 197 -6.14 19.67 -18.84
N ARG A 198 -6.75 18.72 -18.13
CA ARG A 198 -6.97 18.80 -16.68
C ARG A 198 -6.34 17.59 -15.97
N LEU A 199 -5.79 17.80 -14.78
CA LEU A 199 -5.38 16.74 -13.85
C LEU A 199 -6.46 16.55 -12.79
N LYS A 200 -7.05 15.34 -12.76
CA LYS A 200 -8.19 15.00 -11.90
C LYS A 200 -7.85 13.79 -11.04
N VAL A 201 -8.57 13.61 -9.94
CA VAL A 201 -8.53 12.36 -9.15
C VAL A 201 -9.84 11.62 -9.23
N GLY A 202 -9.74 10.33 -9.52
CA GLY A 202 -10.87 9.42 -9.62
C GLY A 202 -10.72 8.24 -8.67
N PRO A 203 -11.68 7.30 -8.68
CA PRO A 203 -11.68 6.13 -7.79
C PRO A 203 -10.45 5.22 -7.97
N TYR A 204 -9.78 5.31 -9.13
CA TYR A 204 -8.61 4.50 -9.46
C TYR A 204 -7.27 5.25 -9.34
N GLY A 205 -7.30 6.54 -8.96
CA GLY A 205 -6.12 7.39 -8.76
C GLY A 205 -6.16 8.67 -9.58
N PRO A 206 -5.08 9.47 -9.54
CA PRO A 206 -4.93 10.64 -10.39
C PRO A 206 -4.85 10.24 -11.87
N TYR A 207 -5.42 11.06 -12.73
CA TYR A 207 -5.44 10.87 -14.17
C TYR A 207 -5.45 12.22 -14.89
N VAL A 208 -4.86 12.24 -16.08
CA VAL A 208 -4.99 13.38 -17.00
C VAL A 208 -6.21 13.16 -17.89
N GLU A 209 -6.97 14.23 -18.10
CA GLU A 209 -8.18 14.27 -18.92
C GLU A 209 -8.02 15.35 -19.98
N LEU A 210 -8.26 14.99 -21.24
CA LEU A 210 -8.47 15.94 -22.33
C LEU A 210 -9.96 16.18 -22.48
N GLU A 211 -10.37 17.44 -22.42
CA GLU A 211 -11.75 17.88 -22.60
C GLU A 211 -12.34 17.30 -23.91
N PRO A 212 -13.56 16.75 -23.89
CA PRO A 212 -14.13 16.13 -25.09
C PRO A 212 -14.48 17.20 -26.13
N PRO A 213 -14.61 16.84 -27.43
CA PRO A 213 -14.98 17.80 -28.47
C PRO A 213 -16.43 18.29 -28.33
N SER A 214 -17.28 17.49 -27.68
CA SER A 214 -18.68 17.77 -27.38
C SER A 214 -19.16 16.95 -26.18
N ASP A 215 -20.28 17.34 -25.57
CA ASP A 215 -20.87 16.63 -24.42
C ASP A 215 -21.32 15.19 -24.73
N ALA A 216 -21.49 14.85 -26.01
CA ALA A 216 -21.87 13.50 -26.43
C ALA A 216 -20.68 12.52 -26.48
N GLU A 217 -19.44 13.02 -26.48
CA GLU A 217 -18.24 12.21 -26.62
C GLU A 217 -17.52 11.99 -25.29
N LYS A 218 -16.93 10.80 -25.12
CA LYS A 218 -16.17 10.50 -23.90
C LYS A 218 -14.80 11.18 -23.96
N PRO A 219 -14.38 11.88 -22.88
CA PRO A 219 -13.06 12.48 -22.84
C PRO A 219 -11.96 11.42 -22.88
N LYS A 220 -10.81 11.78 -23.45
CA LYS A 220 -9.62 10.92 -23.40
C LYS A 220 -9.00 11.04 -22.01
N ARG A 221 -8.78 9.89 -21.36
CA ARG A 221 -8.26 9.81 -19.99
C ARG A 221 -7.09 8.85 -19.92
N VAL A 222 -6.06 9.23 -19.17
CA VAL A 222 -4.91 8.37 -18.90
C VAL A 222 -4.52 8.50 -17.44
N SER A 223 -4.49 7.38 -16.73
CA SER A 223 -4.05 7.34 -15.33
C SER A 223 -2.58 7.72 -15.20
N LEU A 224 -2.26 8.45 -14.13
CA LEU A 224 -0.88 8.67 -13.74
C LEU A 224 -0.25 7.33 -13.37
N PRO A 225 1.05 7.15 -13.67
CA PRO A 225 1.74 5.96 -13.20
C PRO A 225 1.89 5.91 -11.68
N LYS A 226 2.11 4.69 -11.16
CA LYS A 226 2.26 4.48 -9.72
C LYS A 226 3.50 5.22 -9.18
N GLY A 227 3.31 6.02 -8.12
CA GLY A 227 4.37 6.79 -7.47
C GLY A 227 4.67 8.14 -8.13
N LYS A 228 3.92 8.53 -9.18
CA LYS A 228 4.00 9.88 -9.71
C LYS A 228 3.07 10.79 -8.92
N GLU A 229 3.63 11.81 -8.29
CA GLU A 229 2.87 12.79 -7.51
C GLU A 229 2.17 13.81 -8.42
N SER A 230 1.01 14.31 -7.96
CA SER A 230 0.12 15.17 -8.77
C SER A 230 0.67 16.58 -8.97
N ASP A 231 1.44 17.07 -8.00
CA ASP A 231 2.10 18.38 -8.02
C ASP A 231 3.21 18.44 -9.07
N GLU A 232 3.91 17.33 -9.30
CA GLU A 232 4.97 17.19 -10.32
C GLU A 232 4.45 17.04 -11.76
N VAL A 233 3.14 17.03 -11.98
CA VAL A 233 2.57 16.91 -13.32
C VAL A 233 2.31 18.28 -13.92
N ASP A 234 3.06 18.58 -14.99
CA ASP A 234 2.88 19.74 -15.86
C ASP A 234 2.15 19.37 -17.17
N LEU A 235 1.87 20.38 -17.99
CA LEU A 235 1.23 20.19 -19.30
C LEU A 235 2.05 19.27 -20.21
N ALA A 236 3.38 19.44 -20.26
CA ALA A 236 4.25 18.68 -21.14
C ALA A 236 4.19 17.17 -20.82
N TYR A 237 4.23 16.82 -19.53
CA TYR A 237 4.08 15.44 -19.08
C TYR A 237 2.67 14.90 -19.34
N ALA A 238 1.63 15.71 -19.12
CA ALA A 238 0.25 15.31 -19.40
C ALA A 238 0.01 15.03 -20.88
N LEU A 239 0.54 15.85 -21.79
CA LEU A 239 0.50 15.61 -23.23
C LEU A 239 1.20 14.30 -23.60
N LYS A 240 2.37 14.02 -22.99
CA LYS A 240 3.09 12.76 -23.17
C LYS A 240 2.26 11.54 -22.74
N LEU A 241 1.50 11.66 -21.65
CA LEU A 241 0.58 10.61 -21.19
C LEU A 241 -0.62 10.45 -22.12
N LEU A 242 -1.21 11.56 -22.60
CA LEU A 242 -2.36 11.55 -23.50
C LEU A 242 -2.06 10.91 -24.87
N GLN A 243 -0.80 10.68 -25.22
CA GLN A 243 -0.42 9.87 -26.39
C GLN A 243 -0.67 8.37 -26.21
N LEU A 244 -0.96 7.91 -24.99
CA LEU A 244 -1.25 6.51 -24.72
C LEU A 244 -2.70 6.14 -25.11
N PRO A 245 -2.94 4.89 -25.55
CA PRO A 245 -1.95 3.84 -25.82
C PRO A 245 -1.08 4.17 -27.06
N ARG A 246 0.24 4.05 -26.92
CA ARG A 246 1.22 4.34 -27.97
C ARG A 246 1.37 3.11 -28.88
N PRO A 247 1.25 3.24 -30.21
CA PRO A 247 1.59 2.16 -31.13
C PRO A 247 3.10 1.91 -31.14
N ILE A 248 3.48 0.63 -31.03
CA ILE A 248 4.87 0.17 -31.12
C ILE A 248 5.16 -0.33 -32.54
N GLY A 249 4.23 -1.07 -33.13
CA GLY A 249 4.35 -1.62 -34.48
C GLY A 249 3.40 -2.79 -34.73
N LEU A 250 3.55 -3.43 -35.89
CA LEU A 250 2.82 -4.65 -36.23
C LEU A 250 3.64 -5.88 -35.85
N ASP A 251 2.98 -6.85 -35.24
CA ASP A 251 3.57 -8.15 -34.96
C ASP A 251 4.03 -8.84 -36.26
N PRO A 252 5.28 -9.32 -36.34
CA PRO A 252 5.81 -9.90 -37.58
C PRO A 252 5.02 -11.11 -38.09
N GLU A 253 4.49 -11.94 -37.19
CA GLU A 253 3.79 -13.19 -37.50
C GLU A 253 2.29 -12.98 -37.72
N SER A 254 1.61 -12.43 -36.71
CA SER A 254 0.15 -12.26 -36.71
C SER A 254 -0.33 -11.02 -37.46
N LYS A 255 0.57 -10.06 -37.75
CA LYS A 255 0.25 -8.73 -38.29
C LYS A 255 -0.69 -7.89 -37.42
N GLU A 256 -0.96 -8.31 -36.18
CA GLU A 256 -1.76 -7.54 -35.23
C GLU A 256 -0.97 -6.34 -34.70
N GLU A 257 -1.67 -5.24 -34.40
CA GLU A 257 -1.07 -4.06 -33.81
C GLU A 257 -0.67 -4.31 -32.35
N ILE A 258 0.56 -3.92 -32.02
CA ILE A 258 1.10 -3.93 -30.67
C ILE A 258 1.15 -2.50 -30.13
N VAL A 259 0.56 -2.28 -28.96
CA VAL A 259 0.52 -0.98 -28.29
C VAL A 259 1.06 -1.06 -26.87
N ALA A 260 1.69 0.02 -26.39
CA ALA A 260 2.02 0.24 -24.98
C ALA A 260 0.99 1.16 -24.31
N GLY A 261 0.65 0.90 -23.05
CA GLY A 261 -0.30 1.74 -22.31
C GLY A 261 -0.25 1.53 -20.80
N ILE A 262 -1.09 2.27 -20.08
CA ILE A 262 -1.24 2.15 -18.62
C ILE A 262 -2.62 1.57 -18.31
N GLY A 263 -2.65 0.50 -17.52
CA GLY A 263 -3.86 -0.14 -17.05
C GLY A 263 -3.96 -0.16 -15.53
N ARG A 264 -5.03 -0.79 -15.00
CA ARG A 264 -5.28 -0.90 -13.55
C ARG A 264 -4.14 -1.49 -12.72
N PHE A 265 -3.27 -2.28 -13.35
CA PHE A 265 -2.13 -2.96 -12.70
C PHE A 265 -0.77 -2.32 -13.06
N GLY A 266 -0.76 -1.21 -13.79
CA GLY A 266 0.45 -0.52 -14.23
C GLY A 266 0.68 -0.59 -15.75
N PRO A 267 1.90 -0.21 -16.19
CA PRO A 267 2.33 -0.23 -17.59
C PRO A 267 2.21 -1.62 -18.23
N PHE A 268 1.78 -1.67 -19.50
CA PHE A 268 1.61 -2.91 -20.25
C PHE A 268 1.87 -2.74 -21.75
N VAL A 269 2.13 -3.85 -22.43
CA VAL A 269 1.98 -4.01 -23.88
C VAL A 269 0.81 -4.93 -24.19
N ARG A 270 0.13 -4.68 -25.31
CA ARG A 270 -1.06 -5.43 -25.73
C ARG A 270 -1.02 -5.76 -27.21
N ARG A 271 -1.37 -7.01 -27.53
CA ARG A 271 -1.66 -7.53 -28.88
C ARG A 271 -3.01 -8.25 -28.82
N GLY A 272 -4.01 -7.73 -29.54
CA GLY A 272 -5.38 -8.22 -29.46
C GLY A 272 -5.94 -8.22 -28.02
N LYS A 273 -6.24 -9.42 -27.48
CA LYS A 273 -6.73 -9.66 -26.12
C LYS A 273 -5.64 -10.02 -25.11
N ILE A 274 -4.37 -10.12 -25.54
CA ILE A 274 -3.25 -10.55 -24.71
C ILE A 274 -2.54 -9.32 -24.14
N PHE A 275 -2.27 -9.33 -22.84
CA PHE A 275 -1.62 -8.24 -22.11
C PHE A 275 -0.39 -8.77 -21.37
N ALA A 276 0.74 -8.11 -21.56
CA ALA A 276 1.95 -8.36 -20.77
C ALA A 276 2.37 -7.07 -20.05
N SER A 277 2.80 -7.21 -18.79
CA SER A 277 3.23 -6.06 -17.98
C SER A 277 4.60 -5.57 -18.40
N LEU A 278 4.78 -4.25 -18.41
CA LEU A 278 6.08 -3.60 -18.56
C LEU A 278 6.70 -3.31 -17.19
N ARG A 279 8.02 -3.16 -17.18
CA ARG A 279 8.81 -2.89 -15.98
C ARG A 279 9.08 -1.40 -15.87
N GLY A 280 8.53 -0.80 -14.83
CA GLY A 280 8.67 0.63 -14.63
C GLY A 280 7.92 1.45 -15.68
N THR A 281 7.89 2.75 -15.42
CA THR A 281 7.21 3.74 -16.24
C THR A 281 7.93 4.06 -17.53
N ASP A 282 9.26 4.08 -17.51
CA ASP A 282 10.06 4.54 -18.65
C ASP A 282 9.90 3.61 -19.85
N ALA A 283 9.69 2.32 -19.58
CA ALA A 283 9.38 1.30 -20.58
C ALA A 283 8.17 1.64 -21.46
N LEU A 284 7.24 2.49 -21.02
CA LEU A 284 6.10 2.93 -21.86
C LEU A 284 6.55 3.61 -23.16
N TRP A 285 7.73 4.24 -23.15
CA TRP A 285 8.26 4.96 -24.31
C TRP A 285 9.53 4.36 -24.89
N SER A 286 10.24 3.49 -24.16
CA SER A 286 11.47 2.86 -24.62
C SER A 286 11.33 1.42 -25.09
N VAL A 287 10.23 0.72 -24.78
CA VAL A 287 10.06 -0.70 -25.17
C VAL A 287 10.13 -0.87 -26.69
N SER A 288 10.92 -1.84 -27.14
CA SER A 288 11.06 -2.17 -28.56
C SER A 288 9.97 -3.14 -29.04
N LEU A 289 9.76 -3.23 -30.35
CA LEU A 289 8.85 -4.19 -30.95
C LEU A 289 9.24 -5.63 -30.59
N GLU A 290 10.52 -5.97 -30.69
CA GLU A 290 11.06 -7.30 -30.38
C GLU A 290 10.81 -7.68 -28.92
N GLU A 291 11.03 -6.74 -27.99
CA GLU A 291 10.78 -6.98 -26.56
C GLU A 291 9.29 -7.14 -26.28
N ALA A 292 8.44 -6.30 -26.89
CA ALA A 292 7.00 -6.39 -26.72
C ALA A 292 6.43 -7.72 -27.21
N VAL A 293 6.87 -8.19 -28.38
CA VAL A 293 6.51 -9.51 -28.95
C VAL A 293 6.92 -10.62 -27.97
N ARG A 294 8.18 -10.62 -27.52
CA ARG A 294 8.70 -11.60 -26.54
C ARG A 294 7.85 -11.66 -25.26
N LEU A 295 7.48 -10.51 -24.70
CA LEU A 295 6.66 -10.43 -23.49
C LEU A 295 5.25 -10.99 -23.71
N LEU A 296 4.65 -10.68 -24.86
CA LEU A 296 3.31 -11.13 -25.24
C LEU A 296 3.25 -12.63 -25.53
N ASP A 297 4.25 -13.19 -26.23
CA ASP A 297 4.32 -14.61 -26.57
C ASP A 297 4.58 -15.49 -25.35
N ALA A 298 5.44 -15.03 -24.44
CA ALA A 298 5.62 -15.69 -23.16
C ALA A 298 4.29 -15.74 -22.39
N LYS A 299 3.56 -14.62 -22.32
CA LYS A 299 2.26 -14.58 -21.67
C LYS A 299 1.23 -15.50 -22.33
N ALA A 300 1.20 -15.54 -23.67
CA ALA A 300 0.30 -16.37 -24.45
C ALA A 300 0.55 -17.87 -24.24
N SER A 301 1.82 -18.27 -24.15
CA SER A 301 2.24 -19.66 -23.90
C SER A 301 2.12 -20.10 -22.44
N GLY A 302 1.75 -19.20 -21.52
CA GLY A 302 1.71 -19.45 -20.08
C GLY A 302 3.10 -19.55 -19.43
N LYS A 303 4.18 -19.36 -20.19
CA LYS A 303 5.55 -19.32 -19.70
C LYS A 303 5.88 -17.92 -19.19
N ARG A 304 6.73 -17.81 -18.16
CA ARG A 304 7.24 -16.49 -17.73
C ARG A 304 8.36 -16.09 -18.70
N ALA A 305 8.28 -14.89 -19.28
CA ALA A 305 9.37 -14.36 -20.09
C ALA A 305 10.62 -14.19 -19.20
N PRO A 306 11.78 -14.71 -19.62
CA PRO A 306 13.05 -14.35 -19.00
C PRO A 306 13.27 -12.85 -19.16
N LEU A 307 13.60 -12.22 -18.04
CA LEU A 307 14.01 -10.83 -17.96
C LEU A 307 15.37 -10.67 -18.62
N LYS A 308 16.27 -11.59 -18.30
CA LYS A 308 17.60 -11.71 -18.87
C LYS A 308 17.94 -13.19 -19.04
N GLU A 309 18.46 -13.54 -20.20
CA GLU A 309 19.04 -14.85 -20.46
C GLU A 309 20.55 -14.75 -20.22
N LEU A 310 21.07 -15.59 -19.34
CA LEU A 310 22.48 -15.51 -18.91
C LEU A 310 23.36 -16.55 -19.60
N GLY A 311 22.76 -17.51 -20.29
CA GLY A 311 23.45 -18.64 -20.92
C GLY A 311 23.46 -19.88 -20.03
N LYS A 312 24.39 -20.80 -20.28
CA LYS A 312 24.49 -22.07 -19.56
C LYS A 312 25.40 -21.96 -18.34
N HIS A 313 24.98 -22.57 -17.23
CA HIS A 313 25.79 -22.71 -16.04
C HIS A 313 27.09 -23.48 -16.37
N PRO A 314 28.28 -22.98 -15.98
CA PRO A 314 29.57 -23.59 -16.35
C PRO A 314 29.72 -25.05 -15.91
N ASP A 315 29.31 -25.38 -14.68
CA ASP A 315 29.47 -26.73 -14.13
C ASP A 315 28.36 -27.73 -14.49
N THR A 316 27.09 -27.27 -14.50
CA THR A 316 25.92 -28.16 -14.69
C THR A 316 25.38 -28.16 -16.12
N GLY A 317 25.76 -27.18 -16.94
CA GLY A 317 25.27 -27.00 -18.31
C GLY A 317 23.80 -26.58 -18.42
N THR A 318 23.11 -26.33 -17.29
CA THR A 318 21.71 -25.90 -17.25
C THR A 318 21.55 -24.44 -17.68
N GLU A 319 20.46 -24.11 -18.36
CA GLU A 319 20.19 -22.72 -18.76
C GLU A 319 19.84 -21.86 -17.55
N LEU A 320 20.51 -20.73 -17.40
CA LEU A 320 20.28 -19.74 -16.37
C LEU A 320 19.52 -18.55 -16.95
N VAL A 321 18.40 -18.23 -16.30
CA VAL A 321 17.57 -17.09 -16.65
C VAL A 321 17.15 -16.32 -15.41
N VAL A 322 16.98 -15.00 -15.56
CA VAL A 322 16.39 -14.15 -14.53
C VAL A 322 14.90 -14.03 -14.82
N LEU A 323 14.03 -14.32 -13.85
CA LEU A 323 12.56 -14.24 -13.98
C LEU A 323 11.96 -13.28 -12.96
N SER A 324 10.75 -12.77 -13.27
CA SER A 324 10.00 -11.92 -12.35
C SER A 324 9.16 -12.76 -11.39
N GLY A 325 9.27 -12.51 -10.08
CA GLY A 325 8.53 -13.21 -9.03
C GLY A 325 7.70 -12.27 -8.14
N ARG A 326 6.86 -12.86 -7.28
CA ARG A 326 6.02 -12.14 -6.30
C ARG A 326 6.82 -11.29 -5.31
N TYR A 327 8.05 -11.71 -5.03
CA TYR A 327 8.94 -11.09 -4.03
C TYR A 327 10.12 -10.34 -4.66
N GLY A 328 10.04 -10.03 -5.96
CA GLY A 328 11.12 -9.43 -6.75
C GLY A 328 11.69 -10.38 -7.81
N PRO A 329 12.65 -9.90 -8.62
CA PRO A 329 13.35 -10.72 -9.60
C PRO A 329 14.12 -11.87 -8.93
N TYR A 330 14.30 -12.99 -9.64
CA TYR A 330 15.07 -14.13 -9.17
C TYR A 330 15.80 -14.83 -10.31
N VAL A 331 16.98 -15.37 -10.03
CA VAL A 331 17.72 -16.27 -10.94
C VAL A 331 17.15 -17.68 -10.79
N THR A 332 17.01 -18.41 -11.89
CA THR A 332 16.67 -19.83 -11.88
C THR A 332 17.43 -20.63 -12.93
N ASP A 333 17.75 -21.88 -12.59
CA ASP A 333 18.25 -22.92 -13.49
C ASP A 333 17.14 -23.90 -13.92
N GLY A 334 15.88 -23.56 -13.65
CA GLY A 334 14.70 -24.41 -13.84
C GLY A 334 14.33 -25.25 -12.61
N THR A 335 15.24 -25.45 -11.66
CA THR A 335 15.01 -26.26 -10.44
C THR A 335 15.13 -25.41 -9.17
N ILE A 336 16.18 -24.62 -9.04
CA ILE A 336 16.49 -23.76 -7.91
C ILE A 336 16.11 -22.32 -8.26
N ASN A 337 15.49 -21.62 -7.31
CA ASN A 337 15.10 -20.22 -7.45
C ASN A 337 15.82 -19.37 -6.39
N ALA A 338 16.72 -18.50 -6.83
CA ALA A 338 17.48 -17.58 -5.99
C ALA A 338 17.01 -16.14 -6.20
N THR A 339 16.32 -15.57 -5.20
CA THR A 339 15.85 -14.17 -5.24
C THR A 339 17.03 -13.20 -5.28
N LEU A 340 16.95 -12.18 -6.14
CA LEU A 340 17.96 -11.13 -6.20
C LEU A 340 17.93 -10.29 -4.90
N PRO A 341 19.08 -9.75 -4.43
CA PRO A 341 19.12 -8.80 -3.33
C PRO A 341 18.21 -7.59 -3.56
N LYS A 342 17.69 -7.00 -2.48
CA LYS A 342 16.86 -5.79 -2.56
C LYS A 342 17.69 -4.65 -3.17
N GLY A 343 17.19 -4.04 -4.25
CA GLY A 343 17.86 -2.96 -4.96
C GLY A 343 18.76 -3.40 -6.12
N SER A 344 18.90 -4.70 -6.38
CA SER A 344 19.61 -5.20 -7.56
C SER A 344 18.74 -5.11 -8.82
N GLU A 345 19.27 -4.54 -9.88
CA GLU A 345 18.63 -4.49 -11.19
C GLU A 345 18.83 -5.80 -11.96
N ALA A 346 17.75 -6.31 -12.55
CA ALA A 346 17.77 -7.61 -13.24
C ALA A 346 18.70 -7.61 -14.46
N ASP A 347 18.89 -6.45 -15.07
CA ASP A 347 19.68 -6.28 -16.29
C ASP A 347 21.18 -6.21 -16.01
N GLU A 348 21.58 -5.96 -14.77
CA GLU A 348 22.99 -5.86 -14.35
C GLU A 348 23.58 -7.22 -13.90
N ILE A 349 22.73 -8.22 -13.64
CA ILE A 349 23.20 -9.55 -13.20
C ILE A 349 23.95 -10.25 -14.33
N ASP A 350 25.20 -10.61 -14.09
CA ASP A 350 26.02 -11.42 -14.99
C ASP A 350 25.93 -12.93 -14.65
N LEU A 351 26.56 -13.74 -15.50
CA LEU A 351 26.54 -15.21 -15.36
C LEU A 351 27.21 -15.66 -14.05
N ASP A 352 28.32 -15.04 -13.66
CA ASP A 352 29.09 -15.42 -12.48
C ASP A 352 28.30 -15.13 -11.19
N THR A 353 27.66 -13.97 -11.11
CA THR A 353 26.79 -13.60 -9.98
C THR A 353 25.59 -14.55 -9.89
N ALA A 354 25.00 -14.91 -11.03
CA ALA A 354 23.88 -15.83 -11.07
C ALA A 354 24.24 -17.25 -10.61
N VAL A 355 25.40 -17.76 -11.02
CA VAL A 355 25.96 -19.04 -10.55
C VAL A 355 26.17 -18.99 -9.03
N ALA A 356 26.76 -17.92 -8.51
CA ALA A 356 26.98 -17.75 -7.07
C ALA A 356 25.68 -17.74 -6.27
N LEU A 357 24.65 -17.02 -6.75
CA LEU A 357 23.34 -16.95 -6.10
C LEU A 357 22.62 -18.32 -6.07
N ILE A 358 22.70 -19.08 -7.16
CA ILE A 358 22.14 -20.44 -7.23
C ILE A 358 22.89 -21.38 -6.29
N ALA A 359 24.23 -21.33 -6.26
CA ALA A 359 25.06 -22.14 -5.38
C ALA A 359 24.80 -21.84 -3.90
N GLU A 360 24.71 -20.56 -3.52
CA GLU A 360 24.39 -20.15 -2.15
C GLU A 360 22.99 -20.64 -1.73
N LYS A 361 22.02 -20.55 -2.64
CA LYS A 361 20.66 -21.04 -2.39
C LYS A 361 20.61 -22.56 -2.26
N ALA A 362 21.36 -23.29 -3.09
CA ALA A 362 21.52 -24.73 -3.02
C ALA A 362 22.12 -25.17 -1.68
N ALA A 363 23.16 -24.47 -1.21
CA ALA A 363 23.80 -24.73 0.08
C ALA A 363 22.84 -24.47 1.27
N ARG A 364 22.04 -23.40 1.21
CA ARG A 364 21.01 -23.10 2.22
C ARG A 364 19.83 -24.09 2.19
N GLY A 365 19.57 -24.74 1.05
CA GLY A 365 18.54 -25.77 0.86
C GLY A 365 18.80 -27.11 1.57
N GLY A 366 19.99 -27.30 2.17
CA GLY A 366 20.36 -28.53 2.90
C GLY A 366 19.69 -28.73 4.27
N ARG A 367 18.99 -27.72 4.83
CA ARG A 367 18.17 -27.94 6.03
C ARG A 367 16.82 -28.57 5.65
N LYS A 368 16.81 -29.90 5.51
CA LYS A 368 15.58 -30.71 5.59
C LYS A 368 14.83 -30.33 6.87
N GLY A 369 13.75 -29.56 6.73
CA GLY A 369 12.75 -29.44 7.78
C GLY A 369 12.28 -30.84 8.16
N ARG A 370 12.35 -31.19 9.45
CA ARG A 370 11.78 -32.42 10.00
C ARG A 370 10.29 -32.45 9.63
N GLY A 371 9.96 -33.17 8.57
CA GLY A 371 8.59 -33.48 8.21
C GLY A 371 7.96 -34.30 9.35
N ARG A 372 7.06 -33.67 10.09
CA ARG A 372 6.19 -34.34 11.07
C ARG A 372 5.24 -35.22 10.25
N LYS A 373 5.49 -36.55 10.26
CA LYS A 373 4.59 -37.57 9.72
C LYS A 373 3.19 -37.33 10.31
N ARG A 374 2.21 -37.06 9.46
CA ARG A 374 0.78 -37.17 9.82
C ARG A 374 0.49 -38.65 10.11
N LYS A 375 0.02 -38.93 11.32
CA LYS A 375 -0.87 -40.07 11.59
C LYS A 375 -2.28 -39.53 11.55
#